data_AF-F9GCG6-F1
#
_entry.id   AF-F9GCG6-F1
#
_cell.length_a   1.000
_cell.length_b   1.000
_cell.length_c   1.000
_cell.angle_alpha   90.00
_cell.angle_beta   90.00
_cell.angle_gamma   90.00
#
_symmetry.space_group_name_H-M   'P 1'
#
loop_
_entity.id
_entity.type
_entity.pdbx_description
1 polymer ?
#
loop_
_entity_poly.entity_id
_entity_poly.type
_entity_poly.pdbx_seq_one_letter_code
_entity_poly.pdbx_strand_id
1 'polypeptide(L)'
;CHISDQAVLKIAGKLESMAENWTSEERANRRRIVLFRKTQKGSTVNATCQPVSVNERPTNSICISCIWWAERRECYVTSVDTIHLLEQLVAAPNRFSVEEKNRIRRNLEGFHPQTVSEAKPDSEEFFRIIMGFPNPKPRNIEKDIKVFPWRILVDALKSVFGKYSISPSHTVSALNVDPDQRKFTTPEGQRMLSPPRTSTTPQQACPVTEIYRLTTNYHRS
;
A
#
# COMPACT_ATOMS: atom_id res chain seq x y z
N CYS A 1 20.95 24.80 12.56
CA CYS A 1 20.30 23.57 13.05
C CYS A 1 18.91 23.49 12.45
N HIS A 2 18.70 22.73 11.37
CA HIS A 2 17.34 22.44 10.91
C HIS A 2 16.79 21.32 11.79
N ILE A 3 15.86 21.66 12.68
CA ILE A 3 15.03 20.66 13.34
C ILE A 3 14.15 20.09 12.23
N SER A 4 14.44 18.86 11.83
CA SER A 4 13.57 18.10 10.92
C SER A 4 12.32 17.74 11.70
N ASP A 5 11.24 18.48 11.50
CA ASP A 5 9.98 18.21 12.19
C ASP A 5 9.40 16.90 11.67
N GLN A 6 9.25 15.93 12.58
CA GLN A 6 8.56 14.68 12.33
C GLN A 6 7.15 14.98 11.79
N ALA A 7 6.74 14.22 10.79
CA ALA A 7 5.43 14.37 10.21
C ALA A 7 4.35 14.00 11.24
N VAL A 8 3.36 14.88 11.44
CA VAL A 8 2.26 14.66 12.38
C VAL A 8 0.96 14.50 11.62
N LEU A 9 0.26 13.38 11.82
CA LEU A 9 -1.07 13.15 11.28
C LEU A 9 -2.14 13.44 12.33
N LYS A 10 -3.06 14.36 12.02
CA LYS A 10 -4.26 14.64 12.80
C LYS A 10 -5.49 14.28 11.99
N ILE A 11 -6.26 13.31 12.44
CA ILE A 11 -7.56 12.97 11.83
C ILE A 11 -8.65 13.64 12.67
N ALA A 12 -9.40 14.54 12.08
CA ALA A 12 -10.52 15.22 12.71
C ALA A 12 -11.75 14.29 12.75
N GLY A 13 -12.45 14.29 13.88
CA GLY A 13 -13.54 13.36 14.16
C GLY A 13 -13.04 11.99 14.67
N LYS A 14 -13.99 11.10 14.94
CA LYS A 14 -13.70 9.70 15.32
C LYS A 14 -13.76 8.83 14.07
N LEU A 15 -12.63 8.32 13.61
CA LEU A 15 -12.59 7.43 12.44
C LEU A 15 -13.42 6.16 12.70
N GLU A 16 -13.50 5.75 13.96
CA GLU A 16 -14.30 4.63 14.46
C GLU A 16 -15.78 4.80 14.15
N SER A 17 -16.30 6.04 14.16
CA SER A 17 -17.71 6.32 13.83
C SER A 17 -18.08 5.92 12.39
N MET A 18 -17.10 5.76 11.49
CA MET A 18 -17.35 5.24 10.14
C MET A 18 -17.76 3.77 10.15
N ALA A 19 -17.55 3.02 11.23
CA ALA A 19 -18.05 1.67 11.41
C ALA A 19 -19.49 1.62 11.98
N GLU A 20 -20.10 2.77 12.26
CA GLU A 20 -21.40 2.87 12.95
C GLU A 20 -22.47 3.51 12.07
N ASN A 21 -23.75 3.32 12.41
CA ASN A 21 -24.88 3.98 11.76
C ASN A 21 -24.91 3.81 10.23
N TRP A 22 -24.68 2.58 9.75
CA TRP A 22 -24.72 2.26 8.33
C TRP A 22 -26.12 2.40 7.74
N THR A 23 -26.21 2.96 6.55
CA THR A 23 -27.46 3.02 5.77
C THR A 23 -27.89 1.62 5.36
N SER A 24 -29.16 1.45 4.97
CA SER A 24 -29.66 0.16 4.48
C SER A 24 -28.88 -0.34 3.26
N GLU A 25 -28.48 0.58 2.37
CA GLU A 25 -27.65 0.27 1.20
C GLU A 25 -26.25 -0.19 1.60
N GLU A 26 -25.58 0.51 2.52
CA GLU A 26 -24.25 0.12 3.01
C GLU A 26 -24.26 -1.25 3.69
N ARG A 27 -25.32 -1.54 4.46
CA ARG A 27 -25.51 -2.86 5.11
C ARG A 27 -25.74 -3.95 4.08
N ALA A 28 -26.58 -3.72 3.08
CA ALA A 28 -26.84 -4.67 2.00
C ALA A 28 -25.57 -4.98 1.20
N ASN A 29 -24.78 -3.94 0.90
CA ASN A 29 -23.52 -4.08 0.16
C ASN A 29 -22.34 -4.53 1.04
N ARG A 30 -22.52 -4.62 2.37
CA ARG A 30 -21.47 -4.86 3.37
C ARG A 30 -20.26 -3.92 3.21
N ARG A 31 -20.47 -2.72 2.68
CA ARG A 31 -19.42 -1.75 2.38
C ARG A 31 -19.92 -0.32 2.53
N ARG A 32 -19.15 0.48 3.26
CA ARG A 32 -19.21 1.95 3.26
C ARG A 32 -17.96 2.53 2.60
N ILE A 33 -18.14 3.48 1.70
CA ILE A 33 -17.02 4.26 1.14
C ILE A 33 -16.75 5.43 2.07
N VAL A 34 -15.51 5.55 2.54
CA VAL A 34 -15.08 6.65 3.40
C VAL A 34 -14.19 7.58 2.58
N LEU A 35 -14.66 8.80 2.39
CA LEU A 35 -13.95 9.88 1.72
C LEU A 35 -13.03 10.60 2.70
N PHE A 36 -11.77 10.76 2.33
CA PHE A 36 -10.80 11.55 3.04
C PHE A 36 -10.52 12.87 2.30
N ARG A 37 -10.43 13.95 3.07
CA ARG A 37 -9.83 15.21 2.62
C ARG A 37 -8.62 15.49 3.48
N LYS A 38 -7.56 16.05 2.89
CA LYS A 38 -6.36 16.44 3.62
C LYS A 38 -6.03 17.90 3.39
N THR A 39 -5.50 18.55 4.42
CA THR A 39 -4.81 19.83 4.35
C THR A 39 -3.48 19.69 5.07
N GLN A 40 -2.47 20.43 4.62
CA GLN A 40 -1.14 20.35 5.21
C GLN A 40 -0.68 21.75 5.63
N LYS A 41 -0.17 21.85 6.85
CA LYS A 41 0.46 23.06 7.39
C LYS A 41 1.81 22.67 8.00
N GLY A 42 2.90 23.01 7.32
CA GLY A 42 4.23 22.56 7.68
C GLY A 42 4.31 21.02 7.68
N SER A 43 4.80 20.46 8.78
CA SER A 43 4.90 19.01 9.02
C SER A 43 3.60 18.36 9.50
N THR A 44 2.54 19.14 9.75
CA THR A 44 1.26 18.60 10.19
C THR A 44 0.31 18.41 9.02
N VAL A 45 -0.12 17.17 8.79
CA VAL A 45 -1.22 16.83 7.88
C VAL A 45 -2.49 16.66 8.71
N ASN A 46 -3.50 17.48 8.40
CA ASN A 46 -4.84 17.35 8.94
C ASN A 46 -5.70 16.62 7.93
N ALA A 47 -6.41 15.58 8.36
CA ALA A 47 -7.33 14.82 7.52
C ALA A 47 -8.74 14.85 8.15
N THR A 48 -9.77 14.93 7.31
CA THR A 48 -11.16 14.72 7.71
C THR A 48 -11.70 13.50 6.98
N CYS A 49 -12.59 12.75 7.61
CA CYS A 49 -13.25 11.60 6.99
C CYS A 49 -14.78 11.74 7.05
N GLN A 50 -15.47 11.27 6.02
CA GLN A 50 -16.93 11.22 5.98
C GLN A 50 -17.40 10.06 5.10
N PRO A 51 -18.59 9.48 5.36
CA PRO A 51 -19.19 8.54 4.42
C PRO A 51 -19.54 9.27 3.12
N VAL A 52 -19.48 8.55 2.00
CA VAL A 52 -19.95 9.02 0.69
C VAL A 52 -20.61 7.87 -0.04
N SER A 53 -21.69 8.14 -0.78
CA SER A 53 -22.29 7.13 -1.65
C SER A 53 -21.36 6.84 -2.83
N VAL A 54 -21.48 5.66 -3.43
CA VAL A 54 -20.67 5.29 -4.61
C VAL A 54 -20.92 6.26 -5.78
N ASN A 55 -22.15 6.75 -5.91
CA ASN A 55 -22.59 7.64 -6.99
C ASN A 55 -22.12 9.09 -6.80
N GLU A 56 -21.92 9.55 -5.57
CA GLU A 56 -21.49 10.92 -5.25
C GLU A 56 -19.97 11.03 -5.04
N ARG A 57 -19.22 9.97 -5.33
CA ARG A 57 -17.77 9.96 -5.18
C ARG A 57 -17.14 10.98 -6.14
N PRO A 58 -16.43 12.01 -5.64
CA PRO A 58 -15.74 12.95 -6.51
C PRO A 58 -14.62 12.26 -7.29
N THR A 59 -14.37 12.69 -8.53
CA THR A 59 -13.24 12.19 -9.32
C THR A 59 -11.92 12.49 -8.62
N ASN A 60 -10.97 11.56 -8.66
CA ASN A 60 -9.65 11.68 -8.01
C ASN A 60 -9.70 11.87 -6.48
N SER A 61 -10.78 11.45 -5.83
CA SER A 61 -10.92 11.53 -4.38
C SER A 61 -10.17 10.39 -3.65
N ILE A 62 -9.62 10.72 -2.48
CA ILE A 62 -9.02 9.75 -1.56
C ILE A 62 -10.16 9.00 -0.88
N CYS A 63 -10.41 7.75 -1.29
CA CYS A 63 -11.43 6.92 -0.65
C CYS A 63 -10.89 5.54 -0.30
N ILE A 64 -11.39 5.00 0.80
CA ILE A 64 -11.17 3.61 1.22
C ILE A 64 -12.49 2.95 1.58
N SER A 65 -12.47 1.62 1.70
CA SER A 65 -13.61 0.81 2.06
C SER A 65 -13.60 0.47 3.56
N CYS A 66 -14.66 0.82 4.27
CA CYS A 66 -15.00 0.20 5.54
C CYS A 66 -15.93 -0.98 5.24
N ILE A 67 -15.54 -2.20 5.62
CA ILE A 67 -16.15 -3.43 5.12
C ILE A 67 -16.68 -4.24 6.30
N TRP A 68 -17.95 -4.63 6.27
CA TRP A 68 -18.57 -5.40 7.35
C TRP A 68 -18.31 -6.90 7.19
N TRP A 69 -17.69 -7.51 8.19
CA TRP A 69 -17.51 -8.97 8.25
C TRP A 69 -18.57 -9.56 9.19
N ALA A 70 -19.59 -10.22 8.62
CA ALA A 70 -20.74 -10.74 9.36
C ALA A 70 -20.36 -11.81 10.39
N GLU A 71 -19.49 -12.74 10.01
CA GLU A 71 -19.05 -13.86 10.84
C GLU A 71 -18.26 -13.38 12.07
N ARG A 72 -17.53 -12.25 11.96
CA ARG A 72 -16.78 -11.64 13.06
C ARG A 72 -17.52 -10.49 13.76
N ARG A 73 -18.65 -10.04 13.21
CA ARG A 73 -19.45 -8.90 13.69
C ARG A 73 -18.64 -7.63 13.90
N GLU A 74 -17.71 -7.35 12.99
CA GLU A 74 -16.83 -6.18 13.06
C GLU A 74 -16.49 -5.65 11.65
N CYS A 75 -16.15 -4.36 11.57
CA CYS A 75 -15.66 -3.74 10.35
C CYS A 75 -14.16 -3.95 10.13
N TYR A 76 -13.76 -4.03 8.87
CA TYR A 76 -12.38 -4.22 8.42
C TYR A 76 -12.02 -3.23 7.30
N VAL A 77 -10.73 -3.04 7.11
CA VAL A 77 -10.12 -2.33 5.98
C VAL A 77 -9.07 -3.22 5.34
N THR A 78 -8.92 -3.15 4.01
CA THR A 78 -7.89 -3.93 3.31
C THR A 78 -6.53 -3.26 3.42
N SER A 79 -5.45 -4.05 3.34
CA SER A 79 -4.08 -3.53 3.25
C SER A 79 -3.89 -2.64 2.02
N VAL A 80 -4.54 -2.97 0.90
CA VAL A 80 -4.54 -2.16 -0.32
C VAL A 80 -5.10 -0.77 -0.07
N ASP A 81 -6.27 -0.69 0.55
CA ASP A 81 -6.89 0.58 0.93
C ASP A 81 -6.03 1.37 1.94
N THR A 82 -5.43 0.67 2.90
CA THR A 82 -4.56 1.28 3.93
C THR A 82 -3.31 1.91 3.30
N ILE A 83 -2.63 1.19 2.40
CA ILE A 83 -1.45 1.69 1.67
C ILE A 83 -1.83 2.82 0.73
N HIS A 84 -2.98 2.71 0.05
CA HIS A 84 -3.49 3.78 -0.80
C HIS A 84 -3.72 5.06 -0.01
N LEU A 85 -4.36 4.97 1.15
CA LEU A 85 -4.58 6.13 2.03
C LEU A 85 -3.25 6.74 2.49
N LEU A 86 -2.29 5.92 2.92
CA LEU A 86 -0.96 6.40 3.31
C LEU A 86 -0.24 7.12 2.16
N GLU A 87 -0.29 6.56 0.95
CA GLU A 87 0.32 7.17 -0.25
C GLU A 87 -0.30 8.54 -0.52
N GLN A 88 -1.62 8.63 -0.44
CA GLN A 88 -2.34 9.89 -0.64
C GLN A 88 -2.08 10.89 0.48
N LEU A 89 -1.89 10.47 1.72
CA LEU A 89 -1.61 11.38 2.84
C LEU A 89 -0.17 11.90 2.81
N VAL A 90 0.81 11.03 2.53
CA VAL A 90 2.24 11.31 2.66
C VAL A 90 2.87 11.80 1.36
N ALA A 91 2.66 11.10 0.24
CA ALA A 91 3.45 11.29 -0.97
C ALA A 91 2.76 12.13 -2.05
N ALA A 92 1.43 12.24 -2.05
CA ALA A 92 0.71 12.96 -3.09
C ALA A 92 1.22 14.42 -3.28
N PRO A 93 1.47 14.87 -4.53
CA PRO A 93 1.05 14.24 -5.79
C PRO A 93 1.97 13.10 -6.30
N ASN A 94 3.09 12.84 -5.64
CA ASN A 94 3.96 11.70 -5.95
C ASN A 94 3.34 10.37 -5.48
N ARG A 95 3.94 9.26 -5.91
CA ARG A 95 3.56 7.90 -5.51
C ARG A 95 4.67 7.25 -4.71
N PHE A 96 4.33 6.28 -3.88
CA PHE A 96 5.35 5.45 -3.22
C PHE A 96 6.02 4.53 -4.25
N SER A 97 7.33 4.36 -4.09
CA SER A 97 8.07 3.32 -4.80
C SER A 97 7.64 1.92 -4.33
N VAL A 98 8.06 0.88 -5.04
CA VAL A 98 7.77 -0.51 -4.66
C VAL A 98 8.45 -0.85 -3.33
N GLU A 99 9.69 -0.40 -3.16
CA GLU A 99 10.49 -0.58 -1.94
C GLU A 99 9.80 0.06 -0.74
N GLU A 100 9.25 1.25 -0.93
CA GLU A 100 8.51 1.97 0.08
C GLU A 100 7.21 1.25 0.46
N LYS A 101 6.44 0.79 -0.53
CA LYS A 101 5.24 -0.04 -0.29
C LYS A 101 5.58 -1.31 0.48
N ASN A 102 6.70 -1.96 0.17
CA ASN A 102 7.16 -3.15 0.88
C ASN A 102 7.61 -2.84 2.32
N ARG A 103 8.17 -1.66 2.58
CA ARG A 103 8.49 -1.21 3.94
C ARG A 103 7.22 -0.94 4.76
N ILE A 104 6.24 -0.29 4.16
CA ILE A 104 4.94 -0.02 4.78
C ILE A 104 4.24 -1.35 5.10
N ARG A 105 4.18 -2.30 4.16
CA ARG A 105 3.60 -3.63 4.39
C ARG A 105 4.25 -4.33 5.60
N ARG A 106 5.58 -4.33 5.69
CA ARG A 106 6.30 -4.89 6.84
C ARG A 106 5.96 -4.21 8.17
N ASN A 107 5.77 -2.88 8.18
CA ASN A 107 5.31 -2.19 9.40
C ASN A 107 3.88 -2.57 9.76
N LEU A 108 3.00 -2.68 8.76
CA LEU A 108 1.61 -3.04 8.95
C LEU A 108 1.44 -4.49 9.47
N GLU A 109 2.35 -5.42 9.14
CA GLU A 109 2.31 -6.79 9.71
C GLU A 109 2.40 -6.79 11.24
N GLY A 110 3.05 -5.79 11.87
CA GLY A 110 3.09 -5.63 13.33
C GLY A 110 1.72 -5.37 13.97
N PHE A 111 0.71 -5.02 13.17
CA PHE A 111 -0.68 -4.86 13.61
C PHE A 111 -1.51 -6.15 13.46
N HIS A 112 -0.85 -7.28 13.18
CA HIS A 112 -1.45 -8.61 13.11
C HIS A 112 -2.64 -8.68 12.13
N PRO A 113 -2.42 -8.41 10.82
CA PRO A 113 -3.47 -8.54 9.83
C PRO A 113 -4.01 -9.96 9.76
N GLN A 114 -5.28 -10.08 9.42
CA GLN A 114 -5.85 -11.35 9.03
C GLN A 114 -5.67 -11.58 7.55
N THR A 115 -5.30 -12.81 7.20
CA THR A 115 -5.24 -13.24 5.81
C THR A 115 -6.55 -13.94 5.46
N VAL A 116 -7.34 -13.33 4.57
CA VAL A 116 -8.61 -13.86 4.07
C VAL A 116 -8.43 -14.38 2.65
N SER A 117 -9.03 -15.53 2.34
CA SER A 117 -8.88 -16.16 1.03
C SER A 117 -10.01 -17.11 0.71
N GLU A 118 -10.17 -17.41 -0.58
CA GLU A 118 -11.18 -18.34 -1.09
C GLU A 118 -10.98 -19.76 -0.54
N ALA A 119 -9.73 -20.17 -0.29
CA ALA A 119 -9.40 -21.50 0.22
C ALA A 119 -9.71 -21.71 1.72
N LYS A 120 -10.10 -20.65 2.43
CA LYS A 120 -10.35 -20.67 3.87
C LYS A 120 -11.85 -20.57 4.16
N PRO A 121 -12.52 -21.66 4.58
CA PRO A 121 -13.97 -21.68 4.75
C PRO A 121 -14.53 -20.62 5.72
N ASP A 122 -13.73 -20.20 6.71
CA ASP A 122 -14.10 -19.17 7.69
C ASP A 122 -14.06 -17.74 7.11
N SER A 123 -13.40 -17.53 5.97
CA SER A 123 -13.20 -16.22 5.35
C SER A 123 -13.55 -16.15 3.86
N GLU A 124 -13.95 -17.27 3.24
CA GLU A 124 -14.28 -17.38 1.82
C GLU A 124 -15.39 -16.38 1.41
N GLU A 125 -16.50 -16.34 2.15
CA GLU A 125 -17.61 -15.43 1.87
C GLU A 125 -17.14 -13.97 1.90
N PHE A 126 -16.36 -13.62 2.93
CA PHE A 126 -15.83 -12.29 3.09
C PHE A 126 -14.85 -11.92 1.97
N PHE A 127 -13.97 -12.84 1.57
CA PHE A 127 -13.08 -12.67 0.43
C PHE A 127 -13.88 -12.44 -0.86
N ARG A 128 -14.91 -13.23 -1.13
CA ARG A 128 -15.77 -13.09 -2.32
C ARG A 128 -16.47 -11.74 -2.36
N ILE A 129 -16.97 -11.26 -1.22
CA ILE A 129 -17.58 -9.92 -1.10
C ILE A 129 -16.56 -8.84 -1.48
N ILE A 130 -15.35 -8.89 -0.94
CA ILE A 130 -14.28 -7.91 -1.25
C ILE A 130 -13.96 -7.92 -2.74
N MET A 131 -13.83 -9.11 -3.34
CA MET A 131 -13.53 -9.27 -4.77
C MET A 131 -14.70 -8.87 -5.67
N GLY A 132 -15.93 -8.90 -5.18
CA GLY A 132 -17.14 -8.49 -5.89
C GLY A 132 -17.38 -6.98 -5.94
N PHE A 133 -16.59 -6.18 -5.24
CA PHE A 133 -16.78 -4.73 -5.18
C PHE A 133 -16.61 -4.02 -6.53
N PRO A 134 -17.45 -3.01 -6.83
CA PRO A 134 -17.37 -2.26 -8.07
C PRO A 134 -16.08 -1.45 -8.18
N ASN A 135 -15.74 -1.07 -9.42
CA ASN A 135 -14.45 -0.47 -9.77
C ASN A 135 -14.08 0.77 -8.93
N PRO A 136 -12.77 1.02 -8.71
CA PRO A 136 -11.67 0.22 -9.27
C PRO A 136 -11.52 -1.11 -8.51
N LYS A 137 -11.61 -2.23 -9.25
CA LYS A 137 -11.34 -3.57 -8.76
C LYS A 137 -9.94 -3.56 -8.16
N PRO A 138 -9.67 -4.28 -7.06
CA PRO A 138 -8.30 -4.60 -6.68
C PRO A 138 -7.61 -5.22 -7.91
N ARG A 139 -6.78 -4.44 -8.59
CA ARG A 139 -6.06 -4.86 -9.80
C ARG A 139 -4.81 -5.61 -9.33
N ASN A 140 -5.04 -6.76 -8.72
CA ASN A 140 -4.11 -7.87 -8.59
C ASN A 140 -4.94 -9.09 -8.16
N ILE A 141 -4.67 -10.22 -8.80
CA ILE A 141 -5.28 -11.53 -8.50
C ILE A 141 -4.63 -12.04 -7.20
N GLU A 142 -4.79 -11.29 -6.10
CA GLU A 142 -4.30 -11.70 -4.80
C GLU A 142 -5.16 -12.87 -4.33
N LYS A 143 -4.59 -14.08 -4.36
CA LYS A 143 -5.22 -15.30 -3.81
C LYS A 143 -5.61 -15.13 -2.35
N ASP A 144 -4.85 -14.29 -1.64
CA ASP A 144 -4.99 -13.98 -0.24
C ASP A 144 -4.97 -12.45 -0.05
N ILE A 145 -5.96 -11.90 0.66
CA ILE A 145 -6.02 -10.48 1.00
C ILE A 145 -5.69 -10.30 2.48
N LYS A 146 -4.84 -9.32 2.79
CA LYS A 146 -4.60 -8.88 4.16
C LYS A 146 -5.64 -7.84 4.56
N VAL A 147 -6.33 -8.08 5.67
CA VAL A 147 -7.33 -7.17 6.25
C VAL A 147 -7.01 -6.86 7.72
N PHE A 148 -7.39 -5.66 8.13
CA PHE A 148 -7.18 -5.14 9.48
C PHE A 148 -8.53 -4.76 10.10
N PRO A 149 -8.76 -5.03 11.39
CA PRO A 149 -9.91 -4.47 12.08
C PRO A 149 -9.94 -2.96 11.93
N TRP A 150 -11.09 -2.38 11.62
CA TRP A 150 -11.23 -0.93 11.36
C TRP A 150 -10.72 -0.09 12.53
N ARG A 151 -10.95 -0.56 13.77
CA ARG A 151 -10.54 0.11 15.00
C ARG A 151 -9.03 0.37 15.14
N ILE A 152 -8.17 -0.39 14.47
CA ILE A 152 -6.71 -0.20 14.55
C ILE A 152 -6.17 0.73 13.46
N LEU A 153 -7.02 1.18 12.53
CA LEU A 153 -6.58 1.95 11.36
C LEU A 153 -5.91 3.26 11.76
N VAL A 154 -6.41 3.98 12.77
CA VAL A 154 -5.81 5.24 13.24
C VAL A 154 -4.37 5.02 13.72
N ASP A 155 -4.15 3.98 14.51
CA ASP A 155 -2.84 3.68 15.09
C ASP A 155 -1.86 3.19 14.01
N ALA A 156 -2.32 2.36 13.09
CA ALA A 156 -1.55 1.92 11.93
C ALA A 156 -1.10 3.10 11.06
N LEU A 157 -2.02 4.05 10.78
CA LEU A 157 -1.70 5.26 10.01
C LEU A 157 -0.65 6.10 10.74
N LYS A 158 -0.84 6.39 12.03
CA LYS A 158 0.10 7.19 12.82
C LYS A 158 1.48 6.54 12.94
N SER A 159 1.54 5.22 13.14
CA SER A 159 2.79 4.45 13.21
C SER A 159 3.63 4.59 11.93
N VAL A 160 2.99 4.47 10.76
CA VAL A 160 3.69 4.65 9.49
C VAL A 160 4.03 6.12 9.25
N PHE A 161 3.09 7.04 9.51
CA PHE A 161 3.26 8.47 9.25
C PHE A 161 4.39 9.09 10.08
N GLY A 162 4.55 8.65 11.33
CA GLY A 162 5.62 9.11 12.21
C GLY A 162 7.04 8.75 11.72
N LYS A 163 7.19 7.88 10.71
CA LYS A 163 8.50 7.54 10.12
C LYS A 163 8.96 8.55 9.06
N TYR A 164 8.15 9.53 8.70
CA TYR A 164 8.51 10.55 7.72
C TYR A 164 8.84 11.87 8.40
N SER A 165 9.74 12.63 7.79
CA SER A 165 9.93 14.04 8.06
C SER A 165 9.43 14.86 6.88
N ILE A 166 8.82 16.01 7.18
CA ILE A 166 8.31 16.92 6.16
C ILE A 166 9.06 18.24 6.32
N SER A 167 9.95 18.55 5.37
CA SER A 167 10.59 19.86 5.32
C SER A 167 9.62 20.93 4.79
N PRO A 168 9.66 22.19 5.27
CA PRO A 168 8.82 23.29 4.76
C PRO A 168 8.94 23.51 3.25
N SER A 169 10.06 23.10 2.65
CA SER A 169 10.35 23.07 1.22
C SER A 169 9.92 21.74 0.58
N HIS A 170 8.62 21.40 0.64
CA HIS A 170 7.90 20.40 -0.17
C HIS A 170 8.45 18.95 -0.31
N THR A 171 9.60 18.60 0.27
CA THR A 171 10.20 17.27 0.12
C THR A 171 9.96 16.46 1.39
N VAL A 172 9.18 15.38 1.25
CA VAL A 172 8.99 14.38 2.30
C VAL A 172 10.12 13.37 2.19
N SER A 173 10.90 13.24 3.25
CA SER A 173 11.99 12.25 3.32
C SER A 173 11.66 11.22 4.39
N ALA A 174 11.81 9.95 4.04
CA ALA A 174 11.74 8.88 5.02
C ALA A 174 12.90 9.04 6.02
N LEU A 175 12.63 8.91 7.32
CA LEU A 175 13.68 8.76 8.31
C LEU A 175 14.35 7.40 8.06
N ASN A 176 15.65 7.41 7.74
CA ASN A 176 16.46 6.21 7.66
C ASN A 176 16.60 5.63 9.07
N VAL A 177 15.63 4.82 9.49
CA VAL A 177 15.74 4.00 10.69
C VAL A 177 15.96 2.57 10.22
N ASP A 178 17.23 2.19 10.12
CA ASP A 178 17.67 0.83 9.89
C ASP A 178 17.43 0.00 11.17
N PRO A 179 16.60 -1.05 11.15
CA PRO A 179 16.35 -1.87 12.33
C PRO A 179 17.22 -3.13 12.30
N ASP A 180 18.51 -3.06 11.97
CA ASP A 180 19.42 -4.20 12.23
C ASP A 180 20.91 -3.82 12.21
N GLN A 181 21.40 -3.18 13.28
CA GLN A 181 22.84 -3.19 13.57
C GLN A 181 23.10 -3.59 15.02
N ARG A 182 23.11 -4.91 15.25
CA ARG A 182 23.95 -5.51 16.28
C ARG A 182 25.12 -6.23 15.62
N LYS A 183 26.32 -5.69 15.86
CA LYS A 183 27.65 -6.35 15.71
C LYS A 183 28.03 -6.57 14.23
N PHE A 184 29.14 -6.05 13.72
CA PHE A 184 30.52 -6.32 14.10
C PHE A 184 31.43 -5.11 13.86
N THR A 185 32.24 -4.80 14.88
CA THR A 185 33.48 -4.03 14.79
C THR A 185 34.65 -4.94 14.46
N THR A 186 35.40 -4.66 13.38
CA THR A 186 36.86 -4.85 13.30
C THR A 186 37.43 -4.14 12.05
N PRO A 187 38.73 -3.77 12.02
CA PRO A 187 39.21 -2.51 11.46
C PRO A 187 40.04 -2.68 10.17
N GLU A 188 40.30 -1.53 9.54
CA GLU A 188 41.19 -1.33 8.41
C GLU A 188 42.62 -1.85 8.63
N GLY A 189 43.22 -2.36 7.56
CA GLY A 189 44.68 -2.42 7.40
C GLY A 189 45.16 -3.50 6.42
N GLN A 190 45.43 -3.12 5.16
CA GLN A 190 46.78 -3.18 4.56
C GLN A 190 46.77 -3.16 3.01
N ARG A 191 47.60 -2.24 2.50
CA ARG A 191 48.19 -2.10 1.16
C ARG A 191 48.64 -3.42 0.53
N MET A 192 48.52 -3.55 -0.80
CA MET A 192 49.65 -3.87 -1.69
C MET A 192 49.34 -3.54 -3.17
N LEU A 193 50.41 -3.16 -3.89
CA LEU A 193 50.46 -2.60 -5.24
C LEU A 193 50.41 -3.65 -6.38
N SER A 194 49.97 -3.18 -7.56
CA SER A 194 49.94 -3.79 -8.91
C SER A 194 51.35 -4.20 -9.44
N PRO A 195 51.52 -4.91 -10.60
CA PRO A 195 51.31 -4.34 -11.95
C PRO A 195 51.01 -5.40 -13.08
N PRO A 196 51.27 -5.17 -14.39
CA PRO A 196 50.22 -4.96 -15.40
C PRO A 196 50.25 -5.98 -16.58
N ARG A 197 49.24 -5.96 -17.49
CA ARG A 197 49.42 -6.03 -18.97
C ARG A 197 48.10 -6.01 -19.77
N THR A 198 48.10 -5.07 -20.70
CA THR A 198 47.48 -4.90 -22.04
C THR A 198 46.56 -5.95 -22.69
N SER A 199 45.51 -5.38 -23.31
CA SER A 199 44.94 -5.58 -24.68
C SER A 199 44.14 -6.85 -25.04
N THR A 200 42.86 -6.63 -25.41
CA THR A 200 42.27 -6.84 -26.78
C THR A 200 40.77 -7.22 -26.69
N THR A 201 39.89 -6.41 -27.28
CA THR A 201 38.48 -6.72 -27.65
C THR A 201 38.44 -7.18 -29.13
N PRO A 202 37.31 -7.63 -29.74
CA PRO A 202 36.01 -8.11 -29.24
C PRO A 202 35.49 -9.38 -29.98
N GLN A 203 34.22 -9.75 -29.71
CA GLN A 203 33.27 -10.52 -30.54
C GLN A 203 33.12 -12.02 -30.30
N GLN A 204 31.95 -12.42 -29.78
CA GLN A 204 31.15 -13.47 -30.41
C GLN A 204 29.67 -13.35 -29.99
N ALA A 205 28.84 -12.97 -30.95
CA ALA A 205 27.40 -13.14 -30.90
C ALA A 205 27.06 -14.35 -31.76
N CYS A 206 26.32 -15.31 -31.20
CA CYS A 206 25.72 -16.42 -31.95
C CYS A 206 24.20 -16.19 -32.06
N PRO A 207 23.55 -16.74 -33.11
CA PRO A 207 22.36 -16.18 -33.69
C PRO A 207 21.06 -16.76 -33.14
N VAL A 208 20.01 -15.93 -33.19
CA VAL A 208 18.61 -16.32 -33.05
C VAL A 208 18.09 -16.78 -34.41
N THR A 209 17.64 -18.03 -34.50
CA THR A 209 16.82 -18.52 -35.62
C THR A 209 15.80 -19.51 -35.06
N GLU A 210 14.50 -19.18 -35.09
CA GLU A 210 13.46 -20.01 -35.72
C GLU A 210 12.09 -19.32 -35.74
N ILE A 211 11.72 -18.74 -36.89
CA ILE A 211 10.68 -19.20 -37.85
C ILE A 211 9.23 -18.86 -37.43
N TYR A 212 8.72 -17.78 -38.03
CA TYR A 212 7.33 -17.67 -38.44
C TYR A 212 7.13 -18.43 -39.76
N ARG A 213 6.10 -19.29 -39.88
CA ARG A 213 5.31 -19.43 -41.12
C ARG A 213 3.92 -20.06 -40.86
N LEU A 214 2.95 -19.19 -41.09
CA LEU A 214 1.56 -19.31 -41.54
C LEU A 214 1.07 -20.62 -42.22
N THR A 215 -0.10 -21.06 -41.73
CA THR A 215 -1.34 -21.50 -42.44
C THR A 215 -1.26 -22.16 -43.82
N THR A 216 -1.89 -23.32 -44.00
CA THR A 216 -3.24 -23.50 -44.62
C THR A 216 -3.58 -24.97 -44.92
N ASN A 217 -4.89 -25.23 -44.92
CA ASN A 217 -5.66 -26.29 -45.61
C ASN A 217 -5.81 -27.68 -44.98
N TYR A 218 -7.04 -27.93 -44.49
CA TYR A 218 -7.77 -29.14 -44.86
C TYR A 218 -9.27 -28.83 -44.97
N HIS A 219 -9.79 -28.88 -46.20
CA HIS A 219 -11.21 -28.88 -46.50
C HIS A 219 -11.58 -30.33 -46.82
N ARG A 220 -12.57 -30.87 -46.10
CA ARG A 220 -13.31 -32.06 -46.51
C ARG A 220 -14.79 -31.79 -46.20
N SER A 221 -15.60 -31.99 -47.24
CA SER A 221 -17.06 -31.86 -47.32
C SER A 221 -17.61 -30.45 -47.50
#